data_AF-A0A963EHI4-F1
#
_entry.id   AF-A0A963EHI4-F1
#
_cell.length_a   1.000
_cell.length_b   1.000
_cell.length_c   1.000
_cell.angle_alpha   90.00
_cell.angle_beta   90.00
_cell.angle_gamma   90.00
#
_symmetry.space_group_name_H-M   'P 1'
#
loop_
_entity.id
_entity.type
_entity.pdbx_description
1 polymer ?
#
loop_
_entity_poly.entity_id
_entity_poly.type
_entity_poly.pdbx_seq_one_letter_code
_entity_poly.pdbx_strand_id
1 'polypeptide(L)'
;RDISHVAMAVSLDACIHCGLCVRACREVQVNDVIGMAYRGHGAKVIFDFDSEMGESTCVACGECVQACPTGALIEKSLVDDSGRRTEWADSTVDTLCPFCGVGCQTTVHVKGDRILMVDGRDGPANENRLCVKGRFGFDYVHHEGRLTKPLIRREDAPKAWDIQIADGDWSSVFREASWEEALDVAANGLVRVRNRDGSAAMAGFGSAKGSNEEAYLLQKLVRTGFG
;
A
#
# COMPACT_ATOMS: atom_id res chain seq x y z
N ARG A 1 24.45 13.06 -0.11
CA ARG A 1 23.21 12.38 0.27
C ARG A 1 22.08 13.05 -0.48
N ASP A 2 21.04 12.31 -0.79
CA ASP A 2 19.89 12.80 -1.54
C ASP A 2 18.62 12.16 -0.94
N ILE A 3 17.70 13.04 -0.50
CA ILE A 3 16.42 12.70 0.12
C ILE A 3 15.24 13.27 -0.67
N SER A 4 15.50 13.74 -1.90
CA SER A 4 14.52 14.39 -2.78
C SER A 4 13.35 13.45 -3.15
N HIS A 5 13.63 12.15 -3.31
CA HIS A 5 12.62 11.17 -3.67
C HIS A 5 11.64 10.90 -2.51
N VAL A 6 10.36 10.73 -2.84
CA VAL A 6 9.27 10.57 -1.84
C VAL A 6 9.36 9.27 -1.04
N ALA A 7 9.88 8.20 -1.64
CA ALA A 7 9.89 6.85 -1.06
C ALA A 7 11.28 6.27 -0.78
N MET A 8 12.36 6.91 -1.26
CA MET A 8 13.72 6.34 -1.21
C MET A 8 14.72 7.43 -0.81
N ALA A 9 15.82 7.03 -0.18
CA ALA A 9 16.92 7.88 0.21
C ALA A 9 18.26 7.32 -0.31
N VAL A 10 19.20 8.22 -0.61
CA VAL A 10 20.49 7.89 -1.21
C VAL A 10 21.64 8.43 -0.36
N SER A 11 22.51 7.52 0.08
CA SER A 11 23.69 7.79 0.90
C SER A 11 24.93 7.13 0.27
N LEU A 12 25.53 7.82 -0.70
CA LEU A 12 26.67 7.30 -1.48
C LEU A 12 27.97 7.14 -0.67
N ASP A 13 28.03 7.69 0.54
CA ASP A 13 29.08 7.40 1.54
C ASP A 13 29.13 5.92 1.93
N ALA A 14 28.01 5.21 1.84
CA ALA A 14 27.92 3.77 2.06
C ALA A 14 28.07 2.94 0.76
N CYS A 15 28.30 3.57 -0.39
CA CYS A 15 28.35 2.86 -1.67
C CYS A 15 29.68 2.12 -1.85
N ILE A 16 29.60 0.86 -2.29
CA ILE A 16 30.76 0.00 -2.59
C ILE A 16 31.00 -0.20 -4.08
N HIS A 17 30.35 0.58 -4.94
CA HIS A 17 30.47 0.53 -6.41
C HIS A 17 30.24 -0.87 -7.05
N CYS A 18 29.38 -1.70 -6.44
CA CYS A 18 29.12 -3.06 -6.90
C CYS A 18 28.28 -3.14 -8.20
N GLY A 19 27.63 -2.04 -8.61
CA GLY A 19 26.80 -1.98 -9.82
C GLY A 19 25.45 -2.70 -9.73
N LEU A 20 25.07 -3.25 -8.58
CA LEU A 20 23.80 -3.99 -8.42
C LEU A 20 22.58 -3.12 -8.71
N CYS A 21 22.57 -1.87 -8.23
CA CYS A 21 21.48 -0.92 -8.47
C CYS A 21 21.33 -0.55 -9.96
N VAL A 22 22.44 -0.45 -10.71
CA VAL A 22 22.43 -0.23 -12.16
C VAL A 22 21.80 -1.42 -12.88
N ARG A 23 22.25 -2.64 -12.58
CA ARG A 23 21.68 -3.85 -13.19
C ARG A 23 20.21 -4.03 -12.84
N ALA A 24 19.82 -3.80 -11.58
CA ALA A 24 18.42 -3.81 -11.15
C ALA A 24 17.56 -2.83 -11.97
N CYS A 25 18.02 -1.60 -12.17
CA CYS A 25 17.28 -0.59 -12.91
C CYS A 25 17.21 -0.88 -14.42
N ARG A 26 18.32 -1.33 -15.02
CA ARG A 26 18.46 -1.53 -16.47
C ARG A 26 18.00 -2.90 -16.94
N GLU A 27 18.41 -3.96 -16.27
CA GLU A 27 18.22 -5.34 -16.74
C GLU A 27 16.93 -5.95 -16.20
N VAL A 28 16.56 -5.61 -14.96
CA VAL A 28 15.35 -6.18 -14.33
C VAL A 28 14.12 -5.33 -14.62
N GLN A 29 14.21 -4.02 -14.36
CA GLN A 29 13.06 -3.11 -14.51
C GLN A 29 13.02 -2.39 -15.86
N VAL A 30 14.12 -2.43 -16.62
CA VAL A 30 14.21 -1.85 -17.98
C VAL A 30 13.90 -0.34 -18.02
N ASN A 31 14.22 0.38 -16.95
CA ASN A 31 14.07 1.84 -16.91
C ASN A 31 15.36 2.57 -17.30
N ASP A 32 16.53 2.01 -16.95
CA ASP A 32 17.86 2.57 -17.25
C ASP A 32 18.13 4.00 -16.72
N VAL A 33 17.55 4.35 -15.57
CA VAL A 33 17.72 5.66 -14.91
C VAL A 33 19.05 5.75 -14.15
N ILE A 34 19.54 4.63 -13.61
CA ILE A 34 20.71 4.59 -12.74
C ILE A 34 21.96 4.26 -13.55
N GLY A 35 22.97 5.12 -13.49
CA GLY A 35 24.27 4.93 -14.13
C GLY A 35 25.45 4.98 -13.15
N MET A 36 26.64 4.66 -13.66
CA MET A 36 27.92 4.96 -13.01
C MET A 36 28.62 6.04 -13.82
N ALA A 37 28.95 7.17 -13.18
CA ALA A 37 29.71 8.24 -13.81
C ALA A 37 31.08 8.41 -13.14
N TYR A 38 31.90 9.27 -13.76
CA TYR A 38 33.26 9.60 -13.34
C TYR A 38 34.20 8.37 -13.39
N ARG A 39 35.38 8.44 -12.76
CA ARG A 39 36.39 7.37 -12.80
C ARG A 39 37.21 7.28 -11.52
N GLY A 40 37.74 6.08 -11.27
CA GLY A 40 38.61 5.82 -10.11
C GLY A 40 37.89 6.10 -8.80
N HIS A 41 38.57 6.74 -7.85
CA HIS A 41 38.00 7.09 -6.55
C HIS A 41 36.79 8.04 -6.63
N GLY A 42 36.70 8.85 -7.69
CA GLY A 42 35.56 9.76 -7.90
C GLY A 42 34.35 9.10 -8.57
N ALA A 43 34.42 7.81 -8.91
CA ALA A 43 33.28 7.11 -9.50
C ALA A 43 32.08 7.15 -8.55
N LYS A 44 30.88 7.43 -9.08
CA LYS A 44 29.66 7.41 -8.26
C LYS A 44 28.45 6.94 -9.06
N VAL A 45 27.47 6.44 -8.33
CA VAL A 45 26.13 6.20 -8.85
C VAL A 45 25.49 7.55 -9.16
N ILE A 46 24.84 7.66 -10.31
CA ILE A 46 24.11 8.85 -10.75
C ILE A 46 22.72 8.47 -11.26
N PHE A 47 21.81 9.44 -11.29
CA PHE A 47 20.47 9.32 -11.87
C PHE A 47 20.38 10.24 -13.10
N ASP A 48 19.90 9.72 -14.22
CA ASP A 48 19.89 10.41 -15.52
C ASP A 48 21.23 11.14 -15.81
N PHE A 49 21.21 12.47 -15.88
CA PHE A 49 22.36 13.33 -16.10
C PHE A 49 22.96 13.88 -14.79
N ASP A 50 23.15 13.00 -13.80
CA ASP A 50 23.62 13.36 -12.45
C ASP A 50 22.65 14.28 -11.69
N SER A 51 21.36 14.10 -11.95
CA SER A 51 20.26 14.73 -11.21
C SER A 51 20.07 14.09 -9.83
N GLU A 52 19.38 14.79 -8.94
CA GLU A 52 18.79 14.18 -7.75
C GLU A 52 17.76 13.12 -8.16
N MET A 53 17.60 12.06 -7.36
CA MET A 53 16.71 10.94 -7.67
C MET A 53 15.25 11.40 -7.83
N GLY A 54 14.79 12.33 -6.99
CA GLY A 54 13.43 12.87 -7.04
C GLY A 54 13.13 13.68 -8.31
N GLU A 55 14.16 14.25 -8.93
CA GLU A 55 14.07 15.03 -10.17
C GLU A 55 14.44 14.21 -11.42
N SER A 56 14.74 12.93 -11.24
CA SER A 56 15.06 12.00 -12.33
C SER A 56 13.80 11.36 -12.91
N THR A 57 13.97 10.61 -14.00
CA THR A 57 12.93 9.80 -14.66
C THR A 57 12.57 8.51 -13.87
N CYS A 58 13.01 8.40 -12.61
CA CYS A 58 12.72 7.25 -11.74
C CYS A 58 11.21 7.05 -11.55
N VAL A 59 10.73 5.83 -11.80
CA VAL A 59 9.32 5.42 -11.63
C VAL A 59 9.01 4.83 -10.25
N ALA A 60 9.93 4.96 -9.29
CA ALA A 60 9.76 4.48 -7.92
C ALA A 60 9.47 2.96 -7.76
N CYS A 61 9.99 2.09 -8.63
CA CYS A 61 9.79 0.63 -8.48
C CYS A 61 10.54 0.03 -7.27
N GLY A 62 11.63 0.66 -6.84
CA GLY A 62 12.44 0.25 -5.69
C GLY A 62 13.17 -1.09 -5.85
N GLU A 63 13.37 -1.59 -7.07
CA GLU A 63 14.24 -2.76 -7.30
C GLU A 63 15.69 -2.48 -6.84
N CYS A 64 16.14 -1.23 -7.03
CA CYS A 64 17.48 -0.81 -6.66
C CYS A 64 17.72 -0.75 -5.15
N VAL A 65 16.68 -0.48 -4.34
CA VAL A 65 16.81 -0.48 -2.87
C VAL A 65 16.89 -1.91 -2.34
N GLN A 66 16.06 -2.83 -2.84
CA GLN A 66 16.14 -4.25 -2.45
C GLN A 66 17.47 -4.88 -2.86
N ALA A 67 18.03 -4.47 -4.00
CA ALA A 67 19.31 -4.97 -4.49
C ALA A 67 20.53 -4.35 -3.79
N CYS A 68 20.38 -3.28 -2.99
CA CYS A 68 21.50 -2.56 -2.40
C CYS A 68 21.99 -3.24 -1.10
N PRO A 69 23.21 -3.82 -1.07
CA PRO A 69 23.66 -4.58 0.09
C PRO A 69 24.11 -3.72 1.28
N THR A 70 24.37 -2.42 1.05
CA THR A 70 24.94 -1.52 2.08
C THR A 70 23.97 -0.47 2.59
N GLY A 71 22.76 -0.39 2.02
CA GLY A 71 21.82 0.70 2.31
C GLY A 71 22.23 2.05 1.73
N ALA A 72 23.15 2.08 0.74
CA ALA A 72 23.45 3.29 -0.02
C ALA A 72 22.23 3.79 -0.82
N LEU A 73 21.34 2.88 -1.19
CA LEU A 73 19.97 3.16 -1.60
C LEU A 73 19.06 2.40 -0.62
N ILE A 74 18.13 3.09 0.02
CA ILE A 74 17.27 2.54 1.08
C ILE A 74 15.88 3.18 1.05
N GLU A 75 14.87 2.52 1.59
CA GLU A 75 13.53 3.05 1.80
C GLU A 75 13.58 4.28 2.72
N LYS A 76 12.87 5.35 2.33
CA LYS A 76 12.83 6.60 3.10
C LYS A 76 12.16 6.44 4.46
N SER A 77 11.25 5.48 4.60
CA SER A 77 10.60 5.12 5.87
C SER A 77 11.58 4.63 6.95
N LEU A 78 12.79 4.24 6.58
CA LEU A 78 13.78 3.69 7.49
C LEU A 78 14.80 4.72 8.00
N VAL A 79 14.78 5.93 7.44
CA VAL A 79 15.79 6.97 7.69
C VAL A 79 15.17 8.25 8.24
N ASP A 80 16.00 9.05 8.92
CA ASP A 80 15.67 10.42 9.30
C ASP A 80 15.87 11.42 8.13
N ASP A 81 15.55 12.70 8.36
CA ASP A 81 15.74 13.79 7.39
C ASP A 81 17.23 14.00 7.00
N SER A 82 18.17 13.41 7.74
CA SER A 82 19.59 13.45 7.41
C SER A 82 20.04 12.26 6.54
N GLY A 83 19.12 11.35 6.21
CA GLY A 83 19.37 10.13 5.43
C GLY A 83 20.08 9.04 6.23
N ARG A 84 20.05 9.10 7.57
CA ARG A 84 20.61 8.06 8.45
C ARG A 84 19.53 7.08 8.86
N ARG A 85 19.83 5.78 8.80
CA ARG A 85 18.90 4.74 9.26
C ARG A 85 18.64 4.87 10.75
N THR A 86 17.37 4.94 11.12
CA THR A 86 16.87 5.05 12.50
C THR A 86 15.83 3.99 12.86
N GLU A 87 15.32 3.26 11.87
CA GLU A 87 14.30 2.22 12.08
C GLU A 87 14.79 0.82 11.71
N TRP A 88 14.41 -0.15 12.54
CA TRP A 88 14.68 -1.57 12.38
C TRP A 88 13.42 -2.34 12.78
N ALA A 89 13.10 -3.38 12.01
CA ALA A 89 11.95 -4.22 12.29
C ALA A 89 12.23 -5.17 13.45
N ASP A 90 11.20 -5.43 14.25
CA ASP A 90 11.23 -6.39 15.35
C ASP A 90 10.84 -7.79 14.86
N SER A 91 10.04 -7.85 13.79
CA SER A 91 9.55 -9.11 13.21
C SER A 91 9.27 -8.96 11.71
N THR A 92 9.11 -10.11 11.06
CA THR A 92 8.71 -10.19 9.66
C THR A 92 7.47 -11.07 9.52
N VAL A 93 6.61 -10.71 8.57
CA VAL A 93 5.38 -11.44 8.25
C VAL A 93 5.31 -11.70 6.76
N ASP A 94 5.15 -12.96 6.43
CA ASP A 94 5.05 -13.44 5.07
C ASP A 94 3.59 -13.40 4.59
N THR A 95 3.31 -12.65 3.53
CA THR A 95 1.95 -12.39 3.03
C THR A 95 1.94 -12.15 1.51
N LEU A 96 0.79 -11.71 0.98
CA LEU A 96 0.57 -11.38 -0.43
C LEU A 96 0.25 -9.91 -0.62
N CYS A 97 0.68 -9.37 -1.76
CA CYS A 97 0.34 -8.02 -2.21
C CYS A 97 -1.17 -7.88 -2.52
N PRO A 98 -1.92 -6.95 -1.90
CA PRO A 98 -3.37 -6.82 -2.07
C PRO A 98 -3.79 -5.98 -3.29
N PHE A 99 -2.87 -5.70 -4.21
CA PHE A 99 -3.09 -4.73 -5.29
C PHE A 99 -3.68 -5.32 -6.56
N CYS A 100 -2.86 -5.89 -7.44
CA CYS A 100 -3.31 -6.45 -8.70
C CYS A 100 -3.47 -7.97 -8.60
N GLY A 101 -4.06 -8.59 -9.62
CA GLY A 101 -4.26 -10.05 -9.68
C GLY A 101 -3.00 -10.89 -9.90
N VAL A 102 -1.80 -10.28 -9.87
CA VAL A 102 -0.53 -11.02 -10.01
C VAL A 102 -0.25 -11.86 -8.76
N GLY A 103 -0.62 -11.37 -7.57
CA GLY A 103 -0.40 -12.08 -6.31
C GLY A 103 1.08 -12.18 -5.91
N CYS A 104 1.84 -11.08 -6.05
CA CYS A 104 3.24 -11.03 -5.63
C CYS A 104 3.38 -11.48 -4.16
N GLN A 105 4.32 -12.38 -3.92
CA GLN A 105 4.68 -12.82 -2.58
C GLN A 105 5.56 -11.77 -1.92
N THR A 106 5.30 -11.49 -0.64
CA THR A 106 5.94 -10.40 0.09
C THR A 106 6.36 -10.82 1.48
N THR A 107 7.47 -10.27 1.95
CA THR A 107 7.87 -10.29 3.35
C THR A 107 7.75 -8.87 3.88
N VAL A 108 6.81 -8.66 4.81
CA VAL A 108 6.50 -7.38 5.43
C VAL A 108 7.31 -7.25 6.72
N HIS A 109 8.06 -6.17 6.86
CA HIS A 109 8.89 -5.90 8.03
C HIS A 109 8.14 -4.97 8.97
N VAL A 110 7.95 -5.42 10.22
CA VAL A 110 7.04 -4.78 11.19
C VAL A 110 7.80 -4.37 12.45
N LYS A 111 7.41 -3.24 13.02
CA LYS A 111 7.86 -2.77 14.34
C LYS A 111 6.63 -2.34 15.15
N GLY A 112 6.34 -3.05 16.23
CA GLY A 112 5.06 -2.91 16.94
C GLY A 112 3.87 -3.19 16.01
N ASP A 113 2.99 -2.19 15.84
CA ASP A 113 1.80 -2.26 14.97
C ASP A 113 2.00 -1.47 13.65
N ARG A 114 3.25 -1.20 13.25
CA ARG A 114 3.57 -0.41 12.06
C ARG A 114 4.37 -1.20 11.03
N ILE A 115 3.96 -1.09 9.77
CA ILE A 115 4.74 -1.57 8.63
C ILE A 115 5.87 -0.57 8.35
N LEU A 116 7.12 -1.06 8.32
CA LEU A 116 8.30 -0.24 8.03
C LEU A 116 8.72 -0.33 6.56
N MET A 117 8.77 -1.53 6.02
CA MET A 117 9.13 -1.80 4.61
C MET A 117 8.54 -3.13 4.15
N VAL A 118 8.49 -3.33 2.83
CA VAL A 118 7.99 -4.55 2.21
C VAL A 118 8.98 -5.01 1.14
N ASP A 119 9.48 -6.23 1.31
CA ASP A 119 10.32 -6.90 0.32
C ASP A 119 9.50 -7.87 -0.52
N GLY A 120 9.90 -8.04 -1.77
CA GLY A 120 9.40 -9.13 -2.58
C GLY A 120 10.05 -10.43 -2.16
N ARG A 121 9.22 -11.46 -1.93
CA ARG A 121 9.67 -12.83 -1.68
C ARG A 121 9.74 -13.60 -2.99
N ASP A 122 10.62 -14.58 -3.03
CA ASP A 122 10.77 -15.44 -4.20
C ASP A 122 9.51 -16.28 -4.38
N GLY A 123 9.07 -16.40 -5.62
CA GLY A 123 7.81 -17.05 -5.94
C GLY A 123 7.49 -16.98 -7.43
N PRO A 124 6.66 -17.92 -7.93
CA PRO A 124 6.38 -18.05 -9.36
C PRO A 124 5.71 -16.82 -9.98
N ALA A 125 5.10 -15.96 -9.17
CA ALA A 125 4.42 -14.75 -9.65
C ALA A 125 5.38 -13.58 -9.87
N ASN A 126 6.44 -13.46 -9.07
CA ASN A 126 7.20 -12.23 -8.97
C ASN A 126 8.71 -12.38 -8.85
N GLU A 127 9.26 -13.56 -8.55
CA GLU A 127 10.71 -13.79 -8.47
C GLU A 127 11.44 -12.75 -7.60
N ASN A 128 10.89 -12.44 -6.41
CA ASN A 128 11.33 -11.36 -5.49
C ASN A 128 11.06 -9.92 -5.95
N ARG A 129 10.45 -9.68 -7.11
CA ARG A 129 10.18 -8.33 -7.62
C ARG A 129 8.90 -7.76 -7.03
N LEU A 130 8.81 -6.42 -6.96
CA LEU A 130 7.59 -5.68 -6.63
C LEU A 130 7.49 -4.41 -7.47
N CYS A 131 6.27 -3.92 -7.67
CA CYS A 131 6.02 -2.58 -8.20
C CYS A 131 5.89 -1.56 -7.06
N VAL A 132 5.89 -0.27 -7.41
CA VAL A 132 5.73 0.85 -6.46
C VAL A 132 4.59 0.66 -5.46
N LYS A 133 3.43 0.13 -5.92
CA LYS A 133 2.26 -0.08 -5.05
C LYS A 133 2.52 -1.12 -3.97
N GLY A 134 3.07 -2.28 -4.35
CA GLY A 134 3.34 -3.36 -3.40
C GLY A 134 4.50 -3.05 -2.46
N ARG A 135 5.49 -2.27 -2.93
CA ARG A 135 6.68 -1.96 -2.15
C ARG A 135 6.49 -0.79 -1.18
N PHE A 136 5.74 0.24 -1.57
CA PHE A 136 5.63 1.49 -0.81
C PHE A 136 4.20 1.88 -0.43
N GLY A 137 3.19 1.35 -1.11
CA GLY A 137 1.79 1.75 -0.93
C GLY A 137 1.12 1.10 0.27
N PHE A 138 1.71 1.13 1.46
CA PHE A 138 1.14 0.55 2.69
C PHE A 138 0.77 1.59 3.74
N ASP A 139 0.99 2.87 3.47
CA ASP A 139 0.69 4.01 4.34
C ASP A 139 -0.81 4.17 4.65
N TYR A 140 -1.69 3.82 3.70
CA TYR A 140 -3.14 3.95 3.84
C TYR A 140 -3.74 3.22 5.05
N VAL A 141 -3.07 2.17 5.57
CA VAL A 141 -3.56 1.42 6.74
C VAL A 141 -3.46 2.24 8.04
N HIS A 142 -2.61 3.25 8.06
CA HIS A 142 -2.41 4.18 9.19
C HIS A 142 -2.88 5.60 8.85
N HIS A 143 -3.56 5.80 7.72
CA HIS A 143 -4.10 7.11 7.36
C HIS A 143 -5.15 7.55 8.39
N GLU A 144 -5.13 8.84 8.78
CA GLU A 144 -6.03 9.38 9.79
C GLU A 144 -7.51 9.29 9.38
N GLY A 145 -7.78 9.32 8.07
CA GLY A 145 -9.13 9.12 7.52
C GLY A 145 -9.66 7.68 7.58
N ARG A 146 -8.88 6.70 8.07
CA ARG A 146 -9.32 5.30 8.17
C ARG A 146 -10.46 5.16 9.18
N LEU A 147 -11.58 4.60 8.72
CA LEU A 147 -12.72 4.29 9.60
C LEU A 147 -12.36 3.14 10.55
N THR A 148 -12.49 3.39 11.85
CA THR A 148 -12.20 2.43 12.93
C THR A 148 -13.43 2.02 13.74
N LYS A 149 -14.58 2.65 13.48
CA LYS A 149 -15.85 2.38 14.15
C LYS A 149 -17.01 2.33 13.15
N PRO A 150 -18.09 1.58 13.45
CA PRO A 150 -19.32 1.64 12.67
C PRO A 150 -19.94 3.04 12.67
N LEU A 151 -20.48 3.44 11.52
CA LEU A 151 -21.12 4.74 11.31
C LEU A 151 -22.55 4.56 10.80
N ILE A 152 -23.48 5.33 11.37
CA ILE A 152 -24.89 5.38 10.95
C ILE A 152 -25.18 6.77 10.41
N ARG A 153 -25.84 6.86 9.25
CA ARG A 153 -26.25 8.13 8.66
C ARG A 153 -27.24 8.83 9.60
N ARG A 154 -27.04 10.13 9.82
CA ARG A 154 -27.95 10.93 10.64
C ARG A 154 -29.29 11.15 9.93
N GLU A 155 -30.37 11.23 10.69
CA GLU A 155 -31.72 11.45 10.14
C GLU A 155 -31.86 12.81 9.47
N ASP A 156 -31.14 13.82 9.95
CA ASP A 156 -31.09 15.18 9.43
C ASP A 156 -30.07 15.38 8.29
N ALA A 157 -29.40 14.31 7.84
CA ALA A 157 -28.44 14.31 6.74
C ALA A 157 -29.04 13.61 5.50
N PRO A 158 -29.83 14.33 4.67
CA PRO A 158 -30.49 13.75 3.51
C PRO A 158 -29.50 13.17 2.50
N LYS A 159 -29.96 12.17 1.73
CA LYS A 159 -29.16 11.59 0.65
C LYS A 159 -29.11 12.56 -0.53
N ALA A 160 -27.91 12.84 -1.01
CA ALA A 160 -27.66 13.59 -2.24
C ALA A 160 -26.62 12.83 -3.07
N TRP A 161 -26.75 12.87 -4.39
CA TRP A 161 -25.87 12.14 -5.31
C TRP A 161 -24.48 12.80 -5.43
N ASP A 162 -24.39 14.08 -5.10
CA ASP A 162 -23.22 14.96 -5.19
C ASP A 162 -22.62 15.30 -3.81
N ILE A 163 -23.00 14.55 -2.77
CA ILE A 163 -22.53 14.79 -1.40
C ILE A 163 -21.01 14.81 -1.33
N GLN A 164 -20.45 15.88 -0.77
CA GLN A 164 -19.01 16.02 -0.53
C GLN A 164 -18.74 15.67 0.93
N ILE A 165 -17.92 14.66 1.15
CA ILE A 165 -17.43 14.28 2.48
C ILE A 165 -15.94 14.57 2.47
N ALA A 166 -15.50 15.45 3.36
CA ALA A 166 -14.08 15.75 3.51
C ALA A 166 -13.34 14.52 4.04
N ASP A 167 -12.10 14.33 3.61
CA ASP A 167 -11.30 13.20 4.07
C ASP A 167 -11.11 13.28 5.60
N GLY A 168 -11.41 12.18 6.28
CA GLY A 168 -11.43 12.10 7.75
C GLY A 168 -12.60 12.81 8.46
N ASP A 169 -13.42 13.63 7.80
CA ASP A 169 -14.57 14.31 8.42
C ASP A 169 -15.91 13.89 7.79
N TRP A 170 -16.48 12.84 8.38
CA TRP A 170 -17.79 12.29 8.05
C TRP A 170 -18.90 12.78 9.00
N SER A 171 -18.58 13.61 10.00
CA SER A 171 -19.47 13.95 11.14
C SER A 171 -20.72 14.76 10.76
N SER A 172 -20.63 15.51 9.65
CA SER A 172 -21.76 16.24 9.07
C SER A 172 -22.84 15.32 8.50
N VAL A 173 -22.48 14.06 8.18
CA VAL A 173 -23.35 13.09 7.48
C VAL A 173 -23.67 11.87 8.33
N PHE A 174 -22.71 11.41 9.13
CA PHE A 174 -22.80 10.20 9.92
C PHE A 174 -22.52 10.48 11.40
N ARG A 175 -23.00 9.59 12.26
CA ARG A 175 -22.63 9.50 13.67
C ARG A 175 -22.01 8.14 13.95
N GLU A 176 -21.15 8.08 14.98
CA GLU A 176 -20.67 6.79 15.47
C GLU A 176 -21.82 5.94 16.06
N ALA A 177 -21.65 4.63 16.00
CA ALA A 177 -22.57 3.65 16.56
C ALA A 177 -21.80 2.46 17.13
N SER A 178 -22.43 1.71 18.03
CA SER A 178 -21.91 0.39 18.44
C SER A 178 -22.06 -0.62 17.31
N TRP A 179 -21.35 -1.74 17.40
CA TRP A 179 -21.54 -2.85 16.48
C TRP A 179 -22.95 -3.43 16.57
N GLU A 180 -23.54 -3.57 17.77
CA GLU A 180 -24.92 -4.07 17.89
C GLU A 180 -25.91 -3.13 17.20
N GLU A 181 -25.82 -1.82 17.48
CA GLU A 181 -26.72 -0.84 16.89
C GLU A 181 -26.61 -0.80 15.35
N ALA A 182 -25.38 -0.76 14.83
CA ALA A 182 -25.14 -0.71 13.39
C ALA A 182 -25.68 -1.95 12.68
N LEU A 183 -25.49 -3.14 13.28
CA LEU A 183 -25.99 -4.40 12.74
C LEU A 183 -27.52 -4.47 12.81
N ASP A 184 -28.14 -4.04 13.91
CA ASP A 184 -29.60 -4.00 14.06
C ASP A 184 -30.24 -3.06 13.03
N VAL A 185 -29.67 -1.86 12.84
CA VAL A 185 -30.17 -0.91 11.85
C VAL A 185 -30.05 -1.47 10.44
N ALA A 186 -28.90 -2.07 10.10
CA ALA A 186 -28.67 -2.69 8.80
C ALA A 186 -29.63 -3.87 8.56
N ALA A 187 -29.71 -4.83 9.50
CA ALA A 187 -30.54 -6.02 9.38
C ALA A 187 -32.02 -5.67 9.27
N ASN A 188 -32.53 -4.78 10.14
CA ASN A 188 -33.93 -4.34 10.07
C ASN A 188 -34.23 -3.61 8.76
N GLY A 189 -33.29 -2.82 8.24
CA GLY A 189 -33.40 -2.20 6.91
C GLY A 189 -33.56 -3.23 5.79
N LEU A 190 -32.71 -4.25 5.78
CA LEU A 190 -32.73 -5.31 4.79
C LEU A 190 -34.01 -6.17 4.88
N VAL A 191 -34.43 -6.55 6.09
CA VAL A 191 -35.67 -7.32 6.33
C VAL A 191 -36.90 -6.54 5.88
N ARG A 192 -36.97 -5.23 6.15
CA ARG A 192 -38.08 -4.39 5.69
C ARG A 192 -38.23 -4.39 4.17
N VAL A 193 -37.12 -4.22 3.44
CA VAL A 193 -37.14 -4.24 1.97
C VAL A 193 -37.54 -5.61 1.45
N ARG A 194 -36.93 -6.69 1.98
CA ARG A 194 -37.26 -8.07 1.60
C ARG A 194 -38.74 -8.39 1.81
N ASN A 195 -39.32 -8.01 2.94
CA ASN A 195 -40.73 -8.28 3.24
C ASN A 195 -41.69 -7.46 2.36
N ARG A 196 -41.29 -6.24 1.97
CA ARG A 196 -42.12 -5.35 1.13
C ARG A 196 -42.06 -5.73 -0.35
N ASP A 197 -40.85 -5.99 -0.87
CA ASP A 197 -40.58 -6.07 -2.31
C ASP A 197 -40.15 -7.47 -2.78
N GLY A 198 -39.95 -8.41 -1.86
CA GLY A 198 -39.47 -9.77 -2.13
C GLY A 198 -37.95 -9.88 -2.19
N SER A 199 -37.43 -11.10 -2.29
CA SER A 199 -35.98 -11.36 -2.31
C SER A 199 -35.27 -10.87 -3.57
N ALA A 200 -35.98 -10.81 -4.71
CA ALA A 200 -35.45 -10.29 -5.96
C ALA A 200 -35.09 -8.79 -5.92
N ALA A 201 -35.57 -8.04 -4.92
CA ALA A 201 -35.21 -6.65 -4.70
C ALA A 201 -33.87 -6.48 -3.93
N MET A 202 -33.27 -7.58 -3.48
CA MET A 202 -32.04 -7.57 -2.70
C MET A 202 -30.82 -7.80 -3.60
N ALA A 203 -29.72 -7.12 -3.31
CA ALA A 203 -28.46 -7.30 -4.00
C ALA A 203 -27.28 -7.18 -3.03
N GLY A 204 -26.16 -7.83 -3.38
CA GLY A 204 -24.88 -7.66 -2.69
C GLY A 204 -23.76 -7.45 -3.70
N PHE A 205 -22.89 -6.47 -3.43
CA PHE A 205 -21.73 -6.17 -4.24
C PHE A 205 -20.48 -6.60 -3.48
N GLY A 206 -19.77 -7.60 -4.01
CA GLY A 206 -18.53 -8.10 -3.44
C GLY A 206 -17.33 -7.25 -3.82
N SER A 207 -16.28 -7.34 -3.00
CA SER A 207 -15.00 -6.70 -3.26
C SER A 207 -13.98 -7.71 -3.76
N ALA A 208 -13.33 -7.42 -4.88
CA ALA A 208 -12.17 -8.18 -5.37
C ALA A 208 -10.92 -7.99 -4.48
N LYS A 209 -10.99 -7.11 -3.48
CA LYS A 209 -9.95 -6.89 -2.47
C LYS A 209 -10.13 -7.73 -1.20
N GLY A 210 -11.34 -8.25 -0.99
CA GLY A 210 -11.61 -9.18 0.10
C GLY A 210 -11.05 -10.58 -0.22
N SER A 211 -11.03 -11.44 0.79
CA SER A 211 -10.61 -12.82 0.61
C SER A 211 -11.67 -13.66 -0.12
N ASN A 212 -11.27 -14.85 -0.59
CA ASN A 212 -12.22 -15.79 -1.20
C ASN A 212 -13.23 -16.30 -0.17
N GLU A 213 -12.83 -16.41 1.09
CA GLU A 213 -13.69 -16.76 2.22
C GLU A 213 -14.75 -15.68 2.46
N GLU A 214 -14.37 -14.41 2.44
CA GLU A 214 -15.30 -13.27 2.55
C GLU A 214 -16.25 -13.22 1.36
N ALA A 215 -15.75 -13.43 0.14
CA ALA A 215 -16.57 -13.53 -1.05
C ALA A 215 -17.57 -14.70 -0.96
N TYR A 216 -17.14 -15.84 -0.42
CA TYR A 216 -18.01 -16.99 -0.17
C TYR A 216 -19.09 -16.68 0.87
N LEU A 217 -18.72 -16.00 1.97
CA LEU A 217 -19.67 -15.58 3.01
C LEU A 217 -20.70 -14.59 2.46
N LEU A 218 -20.25 -13.61 1.67
CA LEU A 218 -21.14 -12.63 1.04
C LEU A 218 -22.11 -13.29 0.07
N GLN A 219 -21.63 -14.15 -0.85
CA GLN A 219 -22.54 -14.81 -1.79
C GLN A 219 -23.52 -15.74 -1.08
N LYS A 220 -23.11 -16.36 0.05
CA LYS A 220 -23.97 -17.20 0.87
C LYS A 220 -25.04 -16.36 1.58
N LEU A 221 -24.68 -15.19 2.12
CA LEU A 221 -25.63 -14.24 2.68
C LEU A 221 -26.67 -13.83 1.63
N VAL A 222 -26.24 -13.50 0.42
CA VAL A 222 -27.16 -13.09 -0.65
C VAL A 222 -28.05 -14.25 -1.09
N ARG A 223 -27.48 -15.41 -1.46
CA ARG A 223 -28.26 -16.51 -2.05
C ARG A 223 -29.09 -17.31 -1.04
N THR A 224 -28.61 -17.46 0.19
CA THR A 224 -29.28 -18.27 1.22
C THR A 224 -29.94 -17.39 2.28
N GLY A 225 -29.28 -16.31 2.71
CA GLY A 225 -29.81 -15.41 3.72
C GLY A 225 -30.97 -14.56 3.19
N PHE A 226 -30.79 -13.89 2.05
CA PHE A 226 -31.85 -13.08 1.44
C PHE A 226 -32.89 -13.92 0.69
N GLY A 227 -32.52 -15.11 0.23
CA GLY A 227 -33.38 -16.02 -0.56
C GLY A 227 -33.48 -15.56 -2.00
#